data_AF-A0AAJ0F8F0-F1
#
_entry.id   AF-A0AAJ0F8F0-F1
#
_cell.length_a   1.000
_cell.length_b   1.000
_cell.length_c   1.000
_cell.angle_alpha   90.00
_cell.angle_beta   90.00
_cell.angle_gamma   90.00
#
_symmetry.space_group_name_H-M   'P 1'
#
loop_
_entity.id
_entity.type
_entity.pdbx_description
1 polymer ?
#
loop_
_entity_poly.entity_id
_entity_poly.type
_entity_poly.pdbx_seq_one_letter_code
_entity_poly.pdbx_strand_id
1 'polypeptide(L)'
;MSLLAASTTSTPSVTLHQHSNVISSLGPLVDLAVRFQRILGSVACLAAIRLYLAAGRLLQALWFASYLAAFKAILWFRFLSYNTAAVTRRLLWAAWDSKQSRRIRRKLEFEFFVLILGPGNALLLLLFWPGWLLVATAAWAFWPAPR
;
A
#
# COMPACT_ATOMS: atom_id res chain seq x y z
N MET A 1 48.20 85.79 -16.18
CA MET A 1 46.84 86.35 -16.31
C MET A 1 45.85 85.24 -15.98
N SER A 2 45.02 85.46 -14.95
CA SER A 2 43.80 84.72 -14.54
C SER A 2 43.94 83.19 -14.30
N LEU A 3 43.45 82.60 -13.21
CA LEU A 3 42.03 82.50 -12.87
C LEU A 3 41.80 82.19 -11.36
N LEU A 4 40.91 83.00 -10.77
CA LEU A 4 39.88 82.65 -9.77
C LEU A 4 40.31 82.13 -8.40
N ALA A 5 40.47 83.10 -7.48
CA ALA A 5 40.05 82.96 -6.10
C ALA A 5 38.51 82.93 -6.04
N ALA A 6 37.93 81.85 -5.51
CA ALA A 6 36.57 81.82 -4.98
C ALA A 6 36.56 80.92 -3.73
N SER A 7 36.86 81.55 -2.61
CA SER A 7 36.42 81.12 -1.29
C SER A 7 34.90 81.08 -1.28
N THR A 8 34.29 79.94 -0.94
CA THR A 8 33.38 79.78 0.21
C THR A 8 32.63 78.44 0.17
N THR A 9 32.44 77.90 1.38
CA THR A 9 31.29 77.12 1.87
C THR A 9 31.27 75.58 1.84
N SER A 10 31.25 75.05 3.07
CA SER A 10 30.56 73.84 3.57
C SER A 10 31.20 72.47 3.41
N THR A 11 32.14 72.17 4.32
CA THR A 11 32.35 70.83 4.86
C THR A 11 31.33 70.56 5.97
N PRO A 12 30.36 69.64 5.83
CA PRO A 12 29.52 69.23 6.95
C PRO A 12 30.24 68.15 7.76
N SER A 13 31.21 68.55 8.58
CA SER A 13 31.90 67.70 9.55
C SER A 13 31.10 67.50 10.85
N VAL A 14 29.77 67.38 10.76
CA VAL A 14 28.85 67.32 11.92
C VAL A 14 28.04 66.01 11.99
N THR A 15 28.03 65.18 10.93
CA THR A 15 27.21 63.96 10.89
C THR A 15 27.87 62.73 11.53
N LEU A 16 29.17 62.75 11.80
CA LEU A 16 29.89 61.57 12.32
C LEU A 16 29.56 61.28 13.80
N HIS A 17 29.29 62.31 14.61
CA HIS A 17 29.05 62.15 16.05
C HIS A 17 27.61 61.74 16.39
N GLN A 18 26.64 62.12 15.56
CA GLN A 18 25.23 61.79 15.77
C GLN A 18 24.92 60.33 15.43
N HIS A 19 25.58 59.77 14.42
CA HIS A 19 25.46 58.36 14.05
C HIS A 19 25.99 57.42 15.16
N SER A 20 27.03 57.85 15.89
CA SER A 20 27.60 57.10 17.01
C SER A 20 26.63 56.91 18.19
N ASN A 21 25.73 57.88 18.44
CA ASN A 21 24.81 57.83 19.58
C ASN A 21 23.53 57.01 19.28
N VAL A 22 23.16 56.92 17.99
CA VAL A 22 22.07 56.05 17.53
C VAL A 22 22.56 54.60 17.41
N ILE A 23 23.80 54.38 16.97
CA ILE A 23 24.41 53.04 16.96
C ILE A 23 24.64 52.52 18.39
N SER A 24 25.05 53.38 19.34
CA SER A 24 25.27 52.97 20.73
C SER A 24 23.97 52.57 21.45
N SER A 25 22.83 53.18 21.10
CA SER A 25 21.51 52.83 21.65
C SER A 25 20.85 51.64 20.96
N LEU A 26 21.17 51.38 19.68
CA LEU A 26 20.70 50.20 18.94
C LEU A 26 21.43 48.91 19.32
N GLY A 27 22.72 48.99 19.67
CA GLY A 27 23.53 47.84 20.11
C GLY A 27 22.85 46.93 21.16
N PRO A 28 22.38 47.46 22.30
CA PRO A 28 21.73 46.66 23.33
C PRO A 28 20.37 46.08 22.90
N LEU A 29 19.62 46.76 22.04
CA LEU A 29 18.36 46.23 21.48
C LEU A 29 18.61 45.07 20.52
N VAL A 30 19.65 45.18 19.69
CA VAL A 30 20.07 44.11 18.78
C VAL A 30 20.61 42.90 19.56
N ASP A 31 21.40 43.11 20.62
CA ASP A 31 21.88 42.00 21.47
C ASP A 31 20.71 41.26 22.15
N LEU A 32 19.70 42.01 22.62
CA LEU A 32 18.51 41.43 23.21
C LEU A 32 17.69 40.62 22.18
N ALA A 33 17.50 41.16 20.97
CA ALA A 33 16.82 40.45 19.88
C ALA A 33 17.56 39.15 19.49
N VAL A 34 18.89 39.19 19.41
CA VAL A 34 19.73 38.01 19.11
C VAL A 34 19.63 36.97 20.22
N ARG A 35 19.61 37.38 21.50
CA ARG A 35 19.39 36.47 22.64
C ARG A 35 18.01 35.81 22.58
N PHE A 36 16.96 36.58 22.31
CA PHE A 36 15.61 36.02 22.15
C PHE A 36 15.54 35.04 20.98
N GLN A 37 16.11 35.38 19.83
CA GLN A 37 16.16 34.49 18.68
C GLN A 37 16.94 33.19 18.98
N ARG A 38 18.02 33.28 19.76
CA ARG A 38 18.82 32.11 20.18
C ARG A 38 18.06 31.21 21.15
N ILE A 39 17.34 31.78 22.11
CA ILE A 39 16.48 31.03 23.05
C ILE A 39 15.31 30.38 22.30
N LEU A 40 14.65 31.13 21.42
CA LEU A 40 13.53 30.62 20.63
C LEU A 40 13.99 29.50 19.70
N GLY A 41 15.18 29.65 19.09
CA GLY A 41 15.80 28.62 18.25
C GLY A 41 16.16 27.35 19.01
N SER A 42 16.68 27.45 20.24
CA SER A 42 17.01 26.27 21.05
C SER A 42 15.76 25.53 21.52
N VAL A 43 14.72 26.26 21.95
CA VAL A 43 13.42 25.68 22.32
C VAL A 43 12.75 25.02 21.12
N ALA A 44 12.78 25.66 19.95
CA ALA A 44 12.24 25.09 18.71
C ALA A 44 12.99 23.82 18.30
N CYS A 45 14.32 23.79 18.42
CA CYS A 45 15.13 22.62 18.13
C CYS A 45 14.79 21.45 19.07
N LEU A 46 14.68 21.71 20.37
CA LEU A 46 14.28 20.68 21.36
C LEU A 46 12.86 20.18 21.11
N ALA A 47 11.92 21.07 20.77
CA ALA A 47 10.56 20.71 20.41
C ALA A 47 10.53 19.83 19.14
N ALA A 48 11.31 20.18 18.11
CA ALA A 48 11.41 19.43 16.87
C ALA A 48 11.98 18.02 17.10
N ILE A 49 13.05 17.89 17.90
CA ILE A 49 13.63 16.58 18.25
C ILE A 49 12.61 15.73 19.01
N ARG A 50 11.89 16.31 19.98
CA ARG A 50 10.86 15.59 20.73
C ARG A 50 9.70 15.15 19.84
N LEU A 51 9.25 16.01 18.93
CA LEU A 51 8.18 15.68 18.00
C LEU A 51 8.60 14.57 17.03
N TYR A 52 9.84 14.62 16.52
CA TYR A 52 10.41 13.58 15.67
C TYR A 52 10.49 12.23 16.40
N LEU A 53 10.98 12.22 17.64
CA LEU A 53 11.04 11.02 18.46
C LEU A 53 9.64 10.46 18.77
N ALA A 54 8.68 11.33 19.06
CA ALA A 54 7.28 10.92 19.30
C ALA A 54 6.66 10.32 18.04
N ALA A 55 6.84 10.97 16.88
CA ALA A 55 6.37 10.47 15.59
C ALA A 55 6.99 9.11 15.24
N GLY A 56 8.30 8.93 15.48
CA GLY A 56 8.99 7.66 15.29
C GLY A 56 8.40 6.53 16.16
N ARG A 57 8.14 6.81 17.45
CA ARG A 57 7.50 5.85 18.36
C ARG A 57 6.08 5.49 17.93
N LEU A 58 5.30 6.46 17.47
CA LEU A 58 3.96 6.21 16.95
C LEU A 58 4.01 5.34 15.71
N LEU A 59 4.90 5.63 14.76
CA LEU A 59 5.04 4.83 13.54
C LEU A 59 5.43 3.38 13.85
N GLN A 60 6.35 3.18 14.80
CA GLN A 60 6.75 1.84 15.24
C GLN A 60 5.58 1.11 15.92
N ALA A 61 4.81 1.79 16.78
CA ALA A 61 3.62 1.21 17.41
C ALA A 61 2.54 0.83 16.38
N LEU A 62 2.29 1.70 15.39
CA LEU A 62 1.37 1.42 14.29
C LEU A 62 1.83 0.22 13.46
N TRP A 63 3.13 0.11 13.18
CA TRP A 63 3.71 -1.03 12.47
C TRP A 63 3.55 -2.34 13.24
N PHE A 64 3.81 -2.34 14.55
CA PHE A 64 3.58 -3.54 15.36
C PHE A 64 2.09 -3.90 15.43
N ALA A 65 1.21 -2.91 15.57
CA ALA A 65 -0.23 -3.12 15.60
C ALA A 65 -0.74 -3.71 14.27
N SER A 66 -0.29 -3.20 13.13
CA SER A 66 -0.67 -3.72 11.82
C SER A 66 -0.14 -5.13 11.60
N TYR A 67 1.10 -5.41 12.02
CA TYR A 67 1.68 -6.74 11.95
C TYR A 67 0.90 -7.77 12.81
N LEU A 68 0.58 -7.42 14.05
CA LEU A 68 -0.24 -8.25 14.95
C LEU A 68 -1.65 -8.47 14.38
N ALA A 69 -2.26 -7.43 13.80
CA ALA A 69 -3.57 -7.54 13.17
C ALA A 69 -3.54 -8.48 11.95
N ALA A 70 -2.55 -8.34 11.08
CA ALA A 70 -2.37 -9.21 9.92
C ALA A 70 -2.13 -10.67 10.35
N PHE A 71 -1.28 -10.89 11.36
CA PHE A 71 -1.02 -12.23 11.88
C PHE A 71 -2.28 -12.89 12.44
N LYS A 72 -3.06 -12.13 13.24
CA LYS A 72 -4.37 -12.60 13.74
C LYS A 72 -5.32 -12.90 12.59
N ALA A 73 -5.42 -12.04 11.58
CA ALA A 73 -6.28 -12.26 10.42
C ALA A 73 -5.93 -13.55 9.67
N ILE A 74 -4.63 -13.84 9.48
CA ILE A 74 -4.15 -15.08 8.85
C ILE A 74 -4.53 -16.30 9.70
N LEU A 75 -4.35 -16.24 11.02
CA LEU A 75 -4.74 -17.33 11.91
C LEU A 75 -6.25 -17.59 11.89
N TRP A 76 -7.06 -16.53 11.94
CA TRP A 76 -8.51 -16.62 11.84
C TRP A 76 -8.95 -17.20 10.50
N PHE A 77 -8.39 -16.73 9.39
CA PHE A 77 -8.68 -17.24 8.06
C PHE A 77 -8.33 -18.73 7.95
N ARG A 78 -7.18 -19.12 8.49
CA ARG A 78 -6.73 -20.52 8.49
C ARG A 78 -7.67 -21.39 9.33
N PHE A 79 -8.03 -20.97 10.54
CA PHE A 79 -9.01 -21.67 11.37
C PHE A 79 -10.37 -21.80 10.68
N LEU A 80 -10.85 -20.71 10.08
CA LEU A 80 -12.10 -20.70 9.33
C LEU A 80 -12.03 -21.66 8.14
N SER A 81 -10.93 -21.68 7.38
CA SER A 81 -10.74 -22.57 6.24
C SER A 81 -10.74 -24.05 6.61
N TYR A 82 -10.14 -24.43 7.75
CA TYR A 82 -10.18 -25.80 8.23
C TYR A 82 -11.58 -26.22 8.65
N ASN A 83 -12.29 -25.34 9.37
CA ASN A 83 -13.66 -25.62 9.80
C ASN A 83 -14.62 -25.68 8.61
N THR A 84 -14.52 -24.75 7.66
CA THR A 84 -15.36 -24.79 6.45
C THR A 84 -15.04 -26.04 5.64
N ALA A 85 -13.76 -26.38 5.41
CA ALA A 85 -13.40 -27.62 4.72
C ALA A 85 -13.95 -28.87 5.42
N ALA A 86 -13.89 -28.94 6.75
CA ALA A 86 -14.43 -30.05 7.52
C ALA A 86 -15.96 -30.15 7.40
N VAL A 87 -16.67 -29.02 7.53
CA VAL A 87 -18.13 -28.96 7.39
C VAL A 87 -18.55 -29.29 5.96
N THR A 88 -17.91 -28.69 4.96
CA THR A 88 -18.15 -28.96 3.53
C THR A 88 -17.92 -30.43 3.21
N ARG A 89 -16.84 -31.05 3.71
CA ARG A 89 -16.64 -32.50 3.54
C ARG A 89 -17.77 -33.32 4.13
N ARG A 90 -18.24 -33.00 5.34
CA ARG A 90 -19.37 -33.69 5.97
C ARG A 90 -20.66 -33.50 5.18
N LEU A 91 -20.92 -32.29 4.68
CA LEU A 91 -22.09 -32.00 3.84
C LEU A 91 -22.01 -32.73 2.50
N LEU A 92 -20.85 -32.76 1.84
CA LEU A 92 -20.65 -33.54 0.62
C LEU A 92 -20.85 -35.03 0.89
N TRP A 93 -20.31 -35.57 1.98
CA TRP A 93 -20.52 -36.97 2.36
C TRP A 93 -21.99 -37.27 2.63
N ALA A 94 -22.71 -36.40 3.35
CA ALA A 94 -24.14 -36.56 3.58
C ALA A 94 -24.97 -36.46 2.29
N ALA A 95 -24.62 -35.52 1.40
CA ALA A 95 -25.25 -35.38 0.09
C ALA A 95 -24.95 -36.60 -0.80
N TRP A 96 -23.72 -37.11 -0.74
CA TRP A 96 -23.27 -38.31 -1.45
C TRP A 96 -23.97 -39.57 -0.91
N ASP A 97 -24.22 -39.68 0.38
CA ASP A 97 -24.91 -40.84 0.94
C ASP A 97 -26.44 -40.78 0.78
N SER A 98 -26.97 -39.65 0.33
CA SER A 98 -28.40 -39.47 0.10
C SER A 98 -28.99 -40.48 -0.90
N LYS A 99 -30.27 -40.82 -0.70
CA LYS A 99 -31.04 -41.71 -1.60
C LYS A 99 -31.04 -41.20 -3.05
N GLN A 100 -31.03 -39.88 -3.24
CA GLN A 100 -31.03 -39.26 -4.56
C GLN A 100 -29.67 -39.44 -5.26
N SER A 101 -28.55 -39.26 -4.56
CA SER A 101 -27.22 -39.55 -5.11
C SER A 101 -27.07 -41.02 -5.49
N ARG A 102 -27.56 -41.96 -4.65
CA ARG A 102 -27.55 -43.40 -4.97
C ARG A 102 -28.37 -43.74 -6.22
N ARG A 103 -29.53 -43.09 -6.43
CA ARG A 103 -30.34 -43.25 -7.67
C ARG A 103 -29.61 -42.71 -8.88
N ILE A 104 -29.00 -41.53 -8.77
CA ILE A 104 -28.22 -40.92 -9.83
C ILE A 104 -27.03 -41.82 -10.19
N ARG A 105 -26.31 -42.39 -9.21
CA ARG A 105 -25.22 -43.34 -9.48
C ARG A 105 -25.66 -44.58 -10.24
N ARG A 106 -26.73 -45.24 -9.79
CA ARG A 106 -27.24 -46.42 -10.50
C ARG A 106 -27.70 -46.09 -11.92
N LYS A 107 -28.28 -44.90 -12.11
CA LYS A 107 -28.68 -44.43 -13.43
C LYS A 107 -27.47 -44.12 -14.31
N LEU A 108 -26.44 -43.47 -13.76
CA LEU A 108 -25.17 -43.22 -14.44
C LEU A 108 -24.46 -44.51 -14.79
N GLU A 109 -24.34 -45.47 -13.86
CA GLU A 109 -23.76 -46.78 -14.11
C GLU A 109 -24.52 -47.49 -15.24
N PHE A 110 -25.85 -47.52 -15.17
CA PHE A 110 -26.68 -48.10 -16.23
C PHE A 110 -26.47 -47.39 -17.58
N GLU A 111 -26.55 -46.06 -17.62
CA GLU A 111 -26.30 -45.28 -18.83
C GLU A 111 -24.86 -45.49 -19.35
N PHE A 112 -23.87 -45.66 -18.47
CA PHE A 112 -22.48 -45.92 -18.83
C PHE A 112 -22.28 -47.33 -19.40
N PHE A 113 -22.90 -48.34 -18.79
CA PHE A 113 -22.92 -49.70 -19.33
C PHE A 113 -23.66 -49.76 -20.67
N VAL A 114 -24.80 -49.06 -20.80
CA VAL A 114 -25.53 -48.95 -22.07
C VAL A 114 -24.75 -48.15 -23.11
N LEU A 115 -23.97 -47.14 -22.71
CA LEU A 115 -23.10 -46.39 -23.60
C LEU A 115 -21.97 -47.29 -24.12
N ILE A 116 -21.34 -48.10 -23.26
CA ILE A 116 -20.22 -48.97 -23.66
C ILE A 116 -20.69 -50.22 -24.43
N LEU A 117 -21.75 -50.90 -23.97
CA LEU A 117 -22.28 -52.13 -24.60
C LEU A 117 -23.30 -51.88 -25.72
N GLY A 118 -23.95 -50.72 -25.73
CA GLY A 118 -24.94 -50.34 -26.73
C GLY A 118 -24.35 -49.51 -27.88
N PRO A 119 -25.18 -48.74 -28.63
CA PRO A 119 -24.72 -47.95 -29.78
C PRO A 119 -23.73 -46.84 -29.41
N GLY A 120 -23.52 -46.55 -28.12
CA GLY A 120 -22.53 -45.58 -27.64
C GLY A 120 -21.07 -46.03 -27.83
N ASN A 121 -20.81 -47.30 -28.15
CA ASN A 121 -19.49 -47.71 -28.61
C ASN A 121 -19.11 -46.95 -29.90
N ALA A 122 -20.10 -46.57 -30.74
CA ALA A 122 -19.86 -45.71 -31.89
C ALA A 122 -19.52 -44.26 -31.48
N LEU A 123 -20.07 -43.72 -30.38
CA LEU A 123 -19.71 -42.39 -29.85
C LEU A 123 -18.34 -42.39 -29.16
N LEU A 124 -18.03 -43.43 -28.39
CA LEU A 124 -16.71 -43.66 -27.82
C LEU A 124 -15.68 -43.89 -28.92
N LEU A 125 -15.98 -44.67 -29.97
CA LEU A 125 -15.15 -44.77 -31.16
C LEU A 125 -15.05 -43.41 -31.88
N LEU A 126 -16.12 -42.63 -32.05
CA LEU A 126 -16.07 -41.33 -32.72
C LEU A 126 -15.34 -40.25 -31.89
N LEU A 127 -15.24 -40.43 -30.57
CA LEU A 127 -14.45 -39.57 -29.70
C LEU A 127 -12.97 -40.01 -29.67
N PHE A 128 -12.73 -41.32 -29.56
CA PHE A 128 -11.38 -41.91 -29.55
C PHE A 128 -10.73 -42.02 -30.93
N TRP A 129 -11.52 -41.97 -31.99
CA TRP A 129 -11.17 -42.06 -33.39
C TRP A 129 -11.96 -40.94 -34.09
N PRO A 130 -11.43 -40.25 -35.10
CA PRO A 130 -10.82 -38.89 -35.04
C PRO A 130 -11.31 -37.81 -34.01
N GLY A 131 -12.22 -38.06 -33.07
CA GLY A 131 -12.83 -37.01 -32.22
C GLY A 131 -11.90 -36.12 -31.38
N TRP A 132 -10.69 -36.58 -31.05
CA TRP A 132 -9.67 -35.74 -30.42
C TRP A 132 -9.30 -34.50 -31.27
N LEU A 133 -9.36 -34.59 -32.60
CA LEU A 133 -9.11 -33.45 -33.48
C LEU A 133 -10.23 -32.39 -33.38
N LEU A 134 -11.47 -32.82 -33.22
CA LEU A 134 -12.62 -31.92 -32.99
C LEU A 134 -12.52 -31.24 -31.62
N VAL A 135 -12.11 -31.97 -30.59
CA VAL A 135 -11.90 -31.40 -29.25
C VAL A 135 -10.71 -30.44 -29.24
N ALA A 136 -9.60 -30.78 -29.91
CA ALA A 136 -8.43 -29.91 -30.02
C ALA A 136 -8.72 -28.62 -30.81
N THR A 137 -9.47 -28.71 -31.92
CA THR A 137 -9.86 -27.53 -32.71
C THR A 137 -10.84 -26.63 -31.95
N ALA A 138 -11.81 -27.19 -31.23
CA ALA A 138 -12.70 -26.42 -30.37
C ALA A 138 -11.92 -25.77 -29.21
N ALA A 139 -11.04 -26.51 -28.54
CA ALA A 139 -10.22 -25.97 -27.45
C ALA A 139 -9.31 -24.84 -27.93
N TRP A 140 -8.75 -24.93 -29.14
CA TRP A 140 -7.99 -23.84 -29.76
C TRP A 140 -8.91 -22.64 -30.05
N ALA A 141 -10.05 -22.85 -30.70
CA ALA A 141 -10.98 -21.77 -31.06
C ALA A 141 -11.50 -21.00 -29.84
N PHE A 142 -11.65 -21.68 -28.70
CA PHE A 142 -12.09 -21.07 -27.43
C PHE A 142 -10.94 -20.67 -26.50
N TRP A 143 -9.68 -20.86 -26.89
CA TRP A 143 -8.55 -20.46 -26.05
C TRP A 143 -8.41 -18.93 -26.06
N PRO A 144 -8.60 -18.23 -24.92
CA PRO A 144 -8.39 -16.80 -24.87
C PRO A 144 -6.91 -16.51 -25.09
N ALA A 145 -6.60 -15.78 -26.16
CA ALA A 145 -5.25 -15.29 -26.41
C ALA A 145 -4.77 -14.47 -25.20
N PRO A 146 -3.53 -14.68 -24.72
CA PRO A 146 -2.99 -13.91 -23.60
C PRO A 146 -2.96 -12.43 -24.00
N ARG A 147 -3.63 -11.60 -23.19
CA ARG A 147 -3.55 -10.14 -23.26
C ARG A 147 -2.38 -9.64 -22.44
#